data_AF-A0A834IFZ7-F1
#
_entry.id   AF-A0A834IFZ7-F1
#
_cell.length_a   1.000
_cell.length_b   1.000
_cell.length_c   1.000
_cell.angle_alpha   90.00
_cell.angle_beta   90.00
_cell.angle_gamma   90.00
#
_symmetry.space_group_name_H-M   'P 1'
#
loop_
_entity.id
_entity.type
_entity.pdbx_description
1 polymer ?
#
loop_
_entity_poly.entity_id
_entity_poly.type
_entity_poly.pdbx_seq_one_letter_code
_entity_poly.pdbx_strand_id
1 'polypeptide(L)'
;MDQKQYRVLIIPLLNGKNTVQAKLWLEKCYKDSAPSERTLKRWFANFKRGCRDTDDAECSGRPNEAVIPENVKKIHKFVSNYRKVNLRELANIVKISKERVGFMSMSILI
;
A
#
# COMPACT_ATOMS: atom_id res chain seq x y z
N MET A 1 -16.70 -3.29 3.63
CA MET A 1 -15.81 -4.47 3.54
C MET A 1 -14.54 -4.06 2.83
N ASP A 2 -13.40 -4.39 3.41
CA ASP A 2 -12.09 -4.07 2.86
C ASP A 2 -11.71 -4.98 1.69
N GLN A 3 -10.94 -4.45 0.75
CA GLN A 3 -10.45 -5.17 -0.44
C GLN A 3 -9.71 -6.48 -0.07
N LYS A 4 -9.04 -6.50 1.08
CA LYS A 4 -8.36 -7.70 1.61
C LYS A 4 -9.36 -8.80 1.99
N GLN A 5 -10.50 -8.45 2.58
CA GLN A 5 -11.54 -9.42 2.95
C GLN A 5 -12.17 -10.09 1.72
N TYR A 6 -12.33 -9.34 0.62
CA TYR A 6 -12.80 -9.90 -0.65
C TYR A 6 -11.81 -10.91 -1.23
N ARG A 7 -10.51 -10.62 -1.21
CA ARG A 7 -9.48 -11.52 -1.77
C ARG A 7 -9.42 -12.86 -1.04
N VAL A 8 -9.50 -12.84 0.30
CA VAL A 8 -9.51 -14.07 1.13
C VAL A 8 -10.68 -14.98 0.75
N LEU A 9 -11.87 -14.41 0.54
CA LEU A 9 -13.08 -15.18 0.23
C LEU A 9 -13.14 -15.62 -1.24
N ILE A 10 -12.53 -14.85 -2.14
CA ILE A 10 -12.54 -15.12 -3.58
C ILE A 10 -11.55 -16.21 -3.94
N ILE A 11 -10.33 -16.22 -3.39
CA ILE A 11 -9.29 -17.22 -3.74
C ILE A 11 -9.80 -18.69 -3.63
N PRO A 12 -10.51 -19.12 -2.57
CA PRO A 12 -11.13 -20.44 -2.49
C PRO A 12 -12.24 -20.66 -3.53
N LEU A 13 -13.00 -19.61 -3.87
CA LEU A 13 -14.03 -19.65 -4.92
C LEU A 13 -13.42 -19.88 -6.32
N LEU A 14 -12.23 -19.32 -6.56
CA LEU A 14 -11.47 -19.47 -7.82
C LEU A 14 -10.90 -20.89 -8.02
N ASN A 15 -10.71 -21.66 -6.94
CA ASN A 15 -10.18 -23.03 -6.97
C ASN A 15 -11.12 -24.04 -7.67
N GLY A 16 -12.40 -23.71 -7.88
CA GLY A 16 -13.37 -24.66 -8.42
C GLY A 16 -14.51 -24.09 -9.28
N LYS A 17 -14.59 -22.77 -9.50
CA LYS A 17 -15.69 -22.14 -10.26
C LYS A 17 -15.22 -21.33 -11.44
N ASN A 18 -16.03 -21.32 -12.50
CA ASN A 18 -15.85 -20.48 -13.67
C ASN A 18 -16.07 -18.98 -13.32
N THR A 19 -15.35 -18.08 -13.99
CA THR A 19 -15.38 -16.62 -13.85
C THR A 19 -16.79 -16.03 -13.79
N VAL A 20 -17.71 -16.56 -14.60
CA VAL A 20 -19.11 -16.12 -14.66
C VAL A 20 -19.87 -16.49 -13.39
N GLN A 21 -19.67 -17.70 -12.88
CA GLN A 21 -20.32 -18.16 -11.64
C GLN A 21 -19.77 -17.43 -10.41
N ALA A 22 -18.47 -17.13 -10.40
CA ALA A 22 -17.87 -16.33 -9.34
C ALA A 22 -18.46 -14.92 -9.31
N LYS A 23 -18.63 -14.28 -10.47
CA LYS A 23 -19.26 -12.95 -10.59
C LYS A 23 -20.70 -12.96 -10.04
N LEU A 24 -21.54 -13.88 -10.51
CA LEU A 24 -22.93 -14.03 -10.04
C LEU A 24 -23.02 -14.26 -8.53
N TRP A 25 -22.13 -15.06 -7.96
CA TRP A 25 -22.09 -15.31 -6.53
C TRP A 25 -21.69 -14.06 -5.75
N LEU A 26 -20.71 -13.29 -6.23
CA LEU A 26 -20.27 -12.05 -5.62
C LEU A 26 -21.33 -10.95 -5.70
N GLU A 27 -22.00 -10.81 -6.84
CA GLU A 27 -23.12 -9.87 -7.01
C GLU A 27 -24.27 -10.23 -6.06
N LYS A 28 -24.56 -11.53 -5.86
CA LYS A 28 -25.57 -11.98 -4.90
C LYS A 28 -25.19 -11.70 -3.44
N CYS A 29 -23.94 -11.94 -3.07
CA CYS A 29 -23.47 -11.77 -1.68
C CYS A 29 -23.25 -10.31 -1.29
N TYR A 30 -22.75 -9.48 -2.22
CA TYR A 30 -22.23 -8.15 -1.91
C TYR A 30 -22.96 -7.00 -2.60
N LYS A 31 -23.83 -7.29 -3.58
CA LYS A 31 -24.64 -6.31 -4.31
C LYS A 31 -23.79 -5.10 -4.75
N ASP A 32 -24.07 -3.90 -4.24
CA ASP A 32 -23.37 -2.66 -4.56
C ASP A 32 -21.90 -2.61 -4.13
N SER A 33 -21.50 -3.47 -3.19
CA SER A 33 -20.10 -3.61 -2.76
C SER A 33 -19.34 -4.69 -3.55
N ALA A 34 -19.97 -5.30 -4.56
CA ALA A 34 -19.33 -6.33 -5.35
C ALA A 34 -18.16 -5.76 -6.18
N PRO A 35 -17.03 -6.48 -6.25
CA PRO A 35 -15.88 -6.06 -7.04
C PRO A 35 -16.24 -6.01 -8.53
N SER A 36 -15.73 -4.99 -9.23
CA SER A 36 -15.94 -4.84 -10.66
C SER A 36 -15.39 -6.02 -11.47
N GLU A 37 -15.96 -6.25 -12.66
CA GLU A 37 -15.52 -7.34 -13.54
C GLU A 37 -14.04 -7.27 -13.90
N ARG A 38 -13.49 -6.05 -14.08
CA ARG A 38 -12.04 -5.84 -14.31
C ARG A 38 -11.20 -6.33 -13.13
N THR A 39 -11.64 -6.04 -11.90
CA THR A 39 -10.97 -6.47 -10.67
C THR A 39 -10.98 -7.99 -10.56
N LEU A 40 -12.12 -8.61 -10.87
CA LEU A 40 -12.24 -10.08 -10.88
C LEU A 40 -11.31 -10.71 -11.92
N LYS A 41 -11.31 -10.24 -13.17
CA LYS A 41 -10.41 -10.76 -14.21
C LYS A 41 -8.94 -10.69 -13.79
N ARG A 42 -8.52 -9.58 -13.16
CA ARG A 42 -7.16 -9.42 -12.62
C ARG A 42 -6.86 -10.45 -11.53
N TRP A 43 -7.77 -10.64 -10.57
CA TRP A 43 -7.59 -11.63 -9.50
C TRP A 43 -7.55 -13.07 -10.02
N PHE A 44 -8.41 -13.43 -10.98
CA PHE A 44 -8.36 -14.71 -11.69
C PHE A 44 -7.03 -14.93 -12.41
N ALA A 45 -6.49 -13.90 -13.07
CA ALA A 45 -5.19 -13.98 -13.74
C ALA A 45 -4.04 -14.18 -12.74
N ASN A 46 -4.04 -13.45 -11.61
CA ASN A 46 -3.04 -13.60 -10.55
C ASN A 46 -3.10 -14.99 -9.92
N PHE A 47 -4.32 -15.49 -9.68
CA PHE A 47 -4.55 -16.83 -9.16
C PHE A 47 -4.02 -17.92 -10.11
N LYS A 48 -4.31 -17.82 -11.43
CA LYS A 48 -3.76 -18.73 -12.45
C LYS A 48 -2.23 -18.68 -12.52
N ARG A 49 -1.61 -17.55 -12.19
CA ARG A 49 -0.16 -17.39 -12.10
C ARG A 49 0.45 -17.93 -10.79
N GLY A 50 -0.37 -18.50 -9.90
CA GLY A 50 0.08 -19.05 -8.62
C GLY A 50 0.23 -18.04 -7.49
N CYS A 51 -0.13 -16.77 -7.71
CA CYS A 51 -0.13 -15.75 -6.67
C CYS A 51 -1.39 -15.92 -5.80
N ARG A 52 -1.19 -16.51 -4.61
CA ARG A 52 -2.23 -16.74 -3.59
C ARG A 52 -2.17 -15.74 -2.44
N ASP A 53 -1.24 -14.79 -2.50
CA ASP A 53 -1.12 -13.75 -1.49
C ASP A 53 -2.35 -12.86 -1.50
N THR A 54 -2.90 -12.66 -0.31
CA THR A 54 -4.06 -11.79 -0.09
C THR A 54 -3.66 -10.34 0.09
N ASP A 55 -2.40 -10.11 0.46
CA ASP A 55 -1.82 -8.78 0.58
C ASP A 55 -1.61 -8.12 -0.80
N ASP A 56 -1.70 -6.79 -0.81
CA ASP A 56 -1.24 -6.05 -1.96
C ASP A 56 0.28 -6.20 -2.04
N ALA A 57 0.78 -6.55 -3.22
CA ALA A 57 2.21 -6.51 -3.50
C ALA A 57 2.72 -5.12 -3.09
N GLU A 58 3.92 -5.05 -2.52
CA GLU A 58 4.57 -3.78 -2.22
C GLU A 58 4.45 -2.88 -3.44
N CYS A 59 3.68 -1.79 -3.29
CA CYS A 59 3.48 -0.85 -4.36
C CYS A 59 4.87 -0.32 -4.72
N SER A 60 5.32 -0.61 -5.94
CA SER A 60 6.53 -0.03 -6.53
C SER A 60 6.29 1.45 -6.87
N GLY A 61 5.78 2.23 -5.90
CA GLY A 61 5.89 3.68 -5.94
C GLY A 61 7.38 4.03 -6.06
N ARG A 62 7.68 5.16 -6.70
CA ARG A 62 9.07 5.63 -6.86
C ARG A 62 9.75 5.55 -5.49
N PRO A 63 10.79 4.71 -5.31
CA PRO A 63 11.54 4.69 -4.07
C PRO A 63 12.02 6.12 -3.86
N ASN A 64 11.63 6.70 -2.74
CA ASN A 64 12.01 8.06 -2.45
C ASN A 64 13.53 8.01 -2.22
N GLU A 65 14.33 8.37 -3.23
CA GLU A 65 15.80 8.43 -3.14
C GLU A 65 16.27 9.24 -1.91
N ALA A 66 15.41 10.11 -1.36
CA ALA A 66 15.64 10.87 -0.14
C ALA A 66 15.45 10.04 1.16
N VAL A 67 14.62 8.99 1.14
CA VAL A 67 14.29 8.08 2.25
C VAL A 67 15.31 6.94 2.30
N ILE A 68 16.59 7.30 2.36
CA ILE A 68 17.64 6.37 2.72
C ILE A 68 17.54 6.15 4.24
N PRO A 69 17.69 4.91 4.77
CA PRO A 69 17.62 4.65 6.20
C PRO A 69 18.56 5.54 7.04
N GLU A 70 19.69 5.96 6.47
CA GLU A 70 20.60 6.91 7.11
C GLU A 70 19.97 8.31 7.29
N ASN A 71 19.27 8.81 6.28
CA ASN A 71 18.59 10.11 6.30
C ASN A 71 17.41 10.09 7.27
N VAL A 72 16.66 8.99 7.32
CA VAL A 72 15.60 8.77 8.31
C VAL A 72 16.15 8.79 9.73
N LYS A 73 17.27 8.10 9.99
CA LYS A 73 17.93 8.11 11.31
C LYS A 73 18.41 9.51 11.71
N LYS A 74 18.98 10.28 10.77
CA LYS A 74 19.42 11.68 11.01
C LYS A 74 18.22 12.57 11.38
N ILE A 75 17.12 12.47 10.63
CA ILE A 75 15.88 13.21 10.88
C ILE A 75 15.29 12.82 12.23
N HIS A 76 15.20 11.52 12.54
CA HIS A 76 14.68 11.02 13.81
C HIS A 76 15.47 11.56 15.01
N LYS A 77 16.81 11.53 14.94
CA LYS A 77 17.68 12.09 16.00
C LYS A 77 17.47 13.59 16.16
N PHE A 78 17.28 14.32 15.06
CA PHE A 78 17.04 15.76 15.10
C PHE A 78 15.67 16.09 15.71
N VAL A 79 14.61 15.39 15.28
CA VAL A 79 13.25 15.55 15.83
C VAL A 79 13.22 15.19 17.31
N SER A 80 13.92 14.14 17.72
CA SER A 80 13.97 13.69 19.11
C SER A 80 14.76 14.64 20.02
N ASN A 81 15.80 15.31 19.52
CA ASN A 81 16.63 16.22 20.31
C ASN A 81 16.07 17.65 20.40
N TYR A 82 15.33 18.13 19.40
CA TYR A 82 14.87 19.52 19.33
C TYR A 82 13.35 19.62 19.52
N ARG A 83 12.91 20.32 20.58
CA ARG A 83 11.49 20.61 20.87
C ARG A 83 10.76 21.36 19.74
N LYS A 84 11.50 22.08 18.89
CA LYS A 84 10.99 22.74 17.67
C LYS A 84 11.90 22.37 16.50
N VAL A 85 11.35 21.65 15.53
CA VAL A 85 12.10 21.18 14.36
C VAL A 85 12.04 22.23 13.26
N ASN A 86 13.19 22.78 12.90
CA ASN A 86 13.29 23.75 11.81
C ASN A 86 13.54 23.02 10.49
N LEU A 87 12.47 22.77 9.71
CA LEU A 87 12.53 21.96 8.48
C LEU A 87 13.57 22.45 7.47
N ARG A 88 13.86 23.76 7.44
CA ARG A 88 14.86 24.36 6.53
C ARG A 88 16.29 23.99 6.92
N GLU A 89 16.61 23.99 8.21
CA GLU A 89 17.94 23.56 8.68
C GLU A 89 18.13 22.06 8.47
N LEU A 90 17.09 21.28 8.74
CA LEU A 90 17.12 19.84 8.53
C LEU A 90 17.28 19.46 7.05
N ALA A 91 16.60 20.18 6.15
CA ALA A 91 16.79 20.06 4.70
C ALA A 91 18.26 20.31 4.28
N ASN A 92 18.90 21.34 4.84
CA ASN A 92 20.30 21.64 4.56
C ASN A 92 21.25 20.54 5.09
N ILE A 93 21.01 20.00 6.29
CA ILE A 93 21.83 18.95 6.90
C ILE A 93 21.76 17.65 6.09
N VAL A 94 20.56 17.26 5.68
CA VAL A 94 20.33 15.99 4.98
C VAL A 94 20.50 16.16 3.46
N LYS A 95 20.75 17.38 2.97
CA LYS A 95 20.82 17.76 1.54
C LYS A 95 19.61 17.28 0.74
N ILE A 96 18.43 17.42 1.32
CA ILE A 96 17.14 17.02 0.75
C ILE A 96 16.23 18.23 0.70
N SER A 97 15.28 18.29 -0.25
CA SER A 97 14.32 19.39 -0.30
C SER A 97 13.44 19.45 0.96
N LYS A 98 13.08 20.67 1.37
CA LYS A 98 12.23 20.93 2.55
C LYS A 98 10.92 20.13 2.52
N GLU A 99 10.32 20.01 1.34
CA GLU A 99 9.08 19.26 1.12
C GLU A 99 9.24 17.80 1.57
N ARG A 100 10.32 17.14 1.13
CA ARG A 100 10.59 15.74 1.44
C ARG A 100 10.92 15.53 2.91
N VAL A 101 11.63 16.47 3.54
CA VAL A 101 11.86 16.46 4.99
C VAL A 101 10.54 16.58 5.76
N GLY A 102 9.62 17.44 5.30
CA GLY A 102 8.27 17.54 5.87
C GLY A 102 7.53 16.21 5.83
N PHE A 103 7.48 15.56 4.67
CA PHE A 103 6.88 14.24 4.51
C PHE A 103 7.50 13.19 5.46
N MET A 104 8.83 13.11 5.50
CA MET A 104 9.52 12.17 6.39
C MET A 104 9.29 12.47 7.87
N SER A 105 9.29 13.74 8.26
CA SER A 105 9.06 14.14 9.66
C SER A 105 7.63 13.82 10.12
N MET A 106 6.63 13.98 9.25
CA MET A 106 5.26 13.60 9.56
C MET A 106 5.14 12.08 9.77
N SER A 107 5.78 11.29 8.91
CA SER A 107 5.81 9.82 9.08
C SER A 107 6.52 9.34 10.35
N ILE A 108 7.38 10.16 10.97
CA ILE A 108 8.09 9.83 12.23
C ILE A 108 7.28 10.22 13.47
N LEU A 109 6.38 11.20 13.36
CA LEU A 109 5.60 11.75 14.48
C LEU A 109 4.21 11.09 14.66
N ILE A 110 3.81 10.20 13.75
CA ILE A 110 2.56 9.41 13.79
C ILE A 110 2.89 8.02 14.31
#